data_AF-A0A226F6M5-F1
#
_entry.id   AF-A0A226F6M5-F1
#
_cell.length_a   1.000
_cell.length_b   1.000
_cell.length_c   1.000
_cell.angle_alpha   90.00
_cell.angle_beta   90.00
_cell.angle_gamma   90.00
#
_symmetry.space_group_name_H-M   'P 1'
#
loop_
_entity.id
_entity.type
_entity.pdbx_description
1 polymer ?
#
loop_
_entity_poly.entity_id
_entity_poly.type
_entity_poly.pdbx_seq_one_letter_code
_entity_poly.pdbx_strand_id
1 'polypeptide(L)'
;MATFTEEQEKYIKIVGDDGHNGPVGSVTIVEPNLAGEHTASSCVTVDIKFESGKEINLFVKTFTTNPGYADLVKEMNLFSKEQSFFNLFVKDAEHLCEEKVGSPKAIQIFPKLWYGTDEIIVLDNLMSSGYVMLKKEDCQDFNQAKMVLEKLARLHAVSSIMLKNNGVDKFKEKYAKVVIEAFEGESFENMMSPMYDNSLRTIIKILQNNDMPGRDAALEYFKSYVGKAFRQVMDTLEYDTGDKLLVLNHGDAWNNNMMFHKCTESGALDDVMLIDLQVARIATPSVDLSYFLFTSVKPGVRREHFNTLMKIYYDKFCQVVTSLGEEAPFSFEELLHDYGRKSVYGYFMALTSNCAPGAMAEMDFEKMDPEVSKLIEQMSAIVESWVKRNPDEARKIAEETIFCHEEFLGYRKIVTA
;
A
#
# COMPACT_ATOMS: atom_id res chain seq x y z
N MET A 1 27.91 15.87 32.17
CA MET A 1 26.68 15.34 31.56
C MET A 1 26.55 15.97 30.19
N ALA A 2 26.24 15.19 29.15
CA ALA A 2 25.89 15.75 27.85
C ALA A 2 24.63 16.62 28.03
N THR A 3 24.63 17.80 27.42
CA THR A 3 23.44 18.67 27.40
C THR A 3 22.69 18.38 26.10
N PHE A 4 21.44 17.96 26.21
CA PHE A 4 20.58 17.65 25.07
C PHE A 4 19.63 18.81 24.77
N THR A 5 19.20 18.95 23.52
CA THR A 5 18.12 19.89 23.15
C THR A 5 16.77 19.36 23.63
N GLU A 6 15.76 20.23 23.73
CA GLU A 6 14.38 19.80 24.08
C GLU A 6 13.86 18.70 23.14
N GLU A 7 14.20 18.78 21.86
CA GLU A 7 13.84 17.77 20.87
C GLU A 7 14.54 16.42 21.12
N GLN A 8 15.83 16.44 21.47
CA GLN A 8 16.56 15.21 21.82
C GLN A 8 16.03 14.59 23.13
N GLU A 9 15.73 15.41 24.13
CA GLU A 9 15.15 14.97 25.40
C GLU A 9 13.79 14.29 25.21
N LYS A 10 12.98 14.76 24.26
CA LYS A 10 11.72 14.11 23.87
C LYS A 10 11.95 12.66 23.45
N TYR A 11 12.91 12.39 22.56
CA TYR A 11 13.18 11.03 22.08
C TYR A 11 13.82 10.14 23.15
N ILE A 12 14.68 10.70 24.01
CA ILE A 12 15.22 10.01 25.18
C ILE A 12 14.09 9.57 26.11
N LYS A 13 13.12 10.45 26.38
CA LYS A 13 11.95 10.13 27.18
C LYS A 13 11.11 9.03 26.54
N ILE A 14 10.84 9.10 25.24
CA ILE A 14 10.06 8.09 24.51
C ILE A 14 10.68 6.69 24.66
N VAL A 15 12.00 6.54 24.49
CA VAL A 15 12.64 5.23 24.69
C VAL A 15 12.73 4.83 26.17
N GLY A 16 12.82 5.81 27.07
CA GLY A 16 12.81 5.61 28.52
C GLY A 16 11.48 5.05 29.05
N ASP A 17 10.36 5.53 28.50
CA ASP A 17 9.00 5.06 28.82
C ASP A 17 8.79 3.59 28.44
N ASP A 18 9.57 3.08 27.47
CA ASP A 18 9.63 1.65 27.08
C ASP A 18 10.70 0.85 27.88
N GLY A 19 11.27 1.46 28.93
CA GLY A 19 12.19 0.81 29.85
C GLY A 19 13.68 1.02 29.53
N HIS A 20 14.05 1.86 28.57
CA HIS A 20 15.44 2.16 28.23
C HIS A 20 15.97 3.40 28.96
N ASN A 21 16.15 3.27 30.28
CA ASN A 21 16.47 4.37 31.21
C ASN A 21 17.98 4.52 31.51
N GLY A 22 18.86 3.99 30.67
CA GLY A 22 20.31 4.08 30.88
C GLY A 22 20.87 5.48 30.57
N PRO A 23 22.10 5.82 31.03
CA PRO A 23 22.76 7.06 30.65
C PRO A 23 22.95 7.15 29.13
N VAL A 24 22.55 8.29 28.54
CA VAL A 24 22.65 8.54 27.10
C VAL A 24 23.94 9.30 26.80
N GLY A 25 24.75 8.76 25.90
CA GLY A 25 26.01 9.36 25.46
C GLY A 25 25.82 10.36 24.31
N SER A 26 24.97 10.03 23.33
CA SER A 26 24.69 10.91 22.19
C SER A 26 23.31 10.65 21.58
N VAL A 27 22.70 11.71 21.02
CA VAL A 27 21.49 11.63 20.20
C VAL A 27 21.75 12.36 18.88
N THR A 28 21.58 11.68 17.75
CA THR A 28 21.76 12.27 16.41
C THR A 28 20.44 12.26 15.68
N ILE A 29 20.01 13.40 15.14
CA ILE A 29 18.80 13.54 14.33
C ILE A 29 19.25 13.89 12.92
N VAL A 30 18.78 13.14 11.93
CA VAL A 30 19.18 13.29 10.53
C VAL A 30 17.96 13.20 9.64
N GLU A 31 17.88 14.05 8.61
CA GLU A 31 16.92 13.87 7.53
C GLU A 31 17.37 12.68 6.65
N PRO A 32 16.59 11.60 6.57
CA PRO A 32 16.97 10.44 5.78
C PRO A 32 16.92 10.80 4.28
N ASN A 33 17.89 10.30 3.54
CA ASN A 33 17.86 10.34 2.08
C ASN A 33 16.92 9.24 1.56
N LEU A 34 15.61 9.48 1.70
CA LEU A 34 14.59 8.53 1.27
C LEU A 34 14.34 8.68 -0.24
N ALA A 35 14.37 7.56 -0.95
CA ALA A 35 13.92 7.49 -2.33
C ALA A 35 12.41 7.22 -2.34
N GLY A 36 11.58 8.25 -2.56
CA GLY A 36 10.13 8.08 -2.61
C GLY A 36 9.31 9.38 -2.51
N GLU A 37 8.07 9.32 -2.97
CA GLU A 37 7.07 10.39 -2.88
C GLU A 37 6.49 10.48 -1.44
N HIS A 38 7.28 10.99 -0.48
CA HIS A 38 6.80 11.28 0.88
C HIS A 38 6.01 12.60 0.93
N THR A 39 5.08 12.79 -0.01
CA THR A 39 4.41 14.07 -0.26
C THR A 39 3.58 14.56 0.95
N ALA A 40 3.13 13.65 1.82
CA ALA A 40 2.29 13.94 2.97
C ALA A 40 3.02 14.08 4.33
N SER A 41 4.32 13.77 4.43
CA SER A 41 5.04 13.73 5.71
C SER A 41 6.46 14.30 5.63
N SER A 42 6.90 14.96 6.70
CA SER A 42 8.32 15.19 6.95
C SER A 42 8.85 14.04 7.80
N CYS A 43 10.03 13.51 7.46
CA CYS A 43 10.60 12.34 8.12
C CYS A 43 12.01 12.66 8.63
N VAL A 44 12.35 12.16 9.83
CA VAL A 44 13.72 12.17 10.36
C VAL A 44 14.07 10.81 10.96
N THR A 45 15.36 10.46 10.97
CA THR A 45 15.89 9.33 11.75
C THR A 45 16.56 9.83 13.00
N VAL A 46 16.35 9.14 14.12
CA VAL A 46 16.94 9.49 15.42
C VAL A 46 17.75 8.31 15.96
N ASP A 47 19.05 8.52 16.13
CA ASP A 47 19.98 7.54 16.68
C ASP A 47 20.36 7.89 18.12
N ILE A 48 19.94 7.04 19.07
CA ILE A 48 20.22 7.20 20.50
C ILE A 48 21.28 6.18 20.90
N LYS A 49 22.46 6.65 21.32
CA LYS A 49 23.56 5.80 21.82
C LYS A 49 23.68 5.95 23.32
N PHE A 50 23.51 4.85 24.03
CA PHE A 50 23.69 4.77 25.47
C PHE A 50 25.16 4.58 25.83
N GLU A 51 25.58 5.03 27.01
CA GLU A 51 26.95 4.83 27.51
C GLU A 51 27.30 3.34 27.68
N SER A 52 26.30 2.47 27.79
CA SER A 52 26.45 1.01 27.80
C SER A 52 26.87 0.42 26.44
N GLY A 53 26.87 1.21 25.37
CA GLY A 53 27.08 0.76 24.00
C GLY A 53 25.81 0.25 23.30
N LYS A 54 24.65 0.25 23.98
CA LYS A 54 23.36 -0.02 23.34
C LYS A 54 23.00 1.13 22.40
N GLU A 55 22.47 0.81 21.23
CA GLU A 55 21.94 1.79 20.28
C GLU A 55 20.44 1.53 20.03
N ILE A 56 19.67 2.60 19.85
CA ILE A 56 18.27 2.56 19.42
C ILE A 56 18.12 3.53 18.26
N ASN A 57 17.54 3.06 17.17
CA ASN A 57 17.38 3.81 15.94
C ASN A 57 15.89 3.96 15.64
N LEU A 58 15.42 5.20 15.59
CA LEU A 58 14.00 5.54 15.41
C LEU A 58 13.77 6.18 14.05
N PHE A 59 12.61 5.89 13.46
CA PHE A 59 12.09 6.59 12.30
C PHE A 59 10.88 7.43 12.73
N VAL A 60 10.94 8.73 12.47
CA VAL A 60 9.96 9.70 12.94
C VAL A 60 9.24 10.32 11.75
N LYS A 61 7.91 10.22 11.72
CA LYS A 61 7.04 10.92 10.76
C LYS A 61 6.34 12.06 11.47
N THR A 62 6.31 13.24 10.86
CA THR A 62 5.52 14.41 11.26
C THR A 62 4.77 14.99 10.06
N PHE A 63 3.74 15.81 10.30
CA PHE A 63 3.01 16.47 9.21
C PHE A 63 3.95 17.23 8.28
N THR A 64 3.73 17.10 6.97
CA THR A 64 4.35 18.00 6.00
C THR A 64 3.96 19.45 6.29
N THR A 65 4.93 20.36 6.20
CA THR A 65 4.69 21.81 6.25
C THR A 65 4.37 22.39 4.87
N ASN A 66 4.30 21.56 3.83
CA ASN A 66 3.99 21.99 2.47
C ASN A 66 2.53 22.50 2.38
N PRO A 67 2.30 23.79 2.08
CA PRO A 67 0.97 24.38 2.05
C PRO A 67 0.03 23.74 1.01
N GLY A 68 0.57 23.20 -0.09
CA GLY A 68 -0.25 22.65 -1.19
C GLY A 68 -0.98 21.34 -0.86
N TYR A 69 -0.53 20.62 0.17
CA TYR A 69 -1.10 19.31 0.57
C TYR A 69 -1.57 19.28 2.02
N ALA A 70 -1.23 20.29 2.82
CA ALA A 70 -1.52 20.30 4.27
C ALA A 70 -3.02 20.21 4.59
N ASP A 71 -3.87 20.88 3.81
CA ASP A 71 -5.32 20.85 4.03
C ASP A 71 -5.92 19.49 3.64
N LEU A 72 -5.48 18.90 2.52
CA LEU A 72 -5.90 17.57 2.09
C LEU A 72 -5.49 16.48 3.09
N VAL A 73 -4.23 16.49 3.56
CA VAL A 73 -3.72 15.51 4.53
C VAL A 73 -4.47 15.61 5.87
N LYS A 74 -4.86 16.82 6.28
CA LYS A 74 -5.72 17.04 7.46
C LYS A 74 -7.14 16.54 7.23
N GLU A 75 -7.74 16.81 6.08
CA GLU A 75 -9.08 16.31 5.73
C GLU A 75 -9.12 14.78 5.69
N MET A 76 -8.07 14.14 5.17
CA MET A 76 -7.96 12.68 5.07
C MET A 76 -7.63 11.99 6.41
N ASN A 77 -7.32 12.74 7.48
CA ASN A 77 -6.98 12.22 8.82
C ASN A 77 -5.89 11.11 8.83
N LEU A 78 -4.95 11.15 7.88
CA LEU A 78 -4.00 10.08 7.61
C LEU A 78 -3.13 9.71 8.83
N PHE A 79 -2.60 10.71 9.54
CA PHE A 79 -1.81 10.49 10.75
C PHE A 79 -2.65 9.93 11.90
N SER A 80 -3.87 10.46 12.08
CA SER A 80 -4.77 9.97 13.13
C SER A 80 -5.15 8.50 12.92
N LYS A 81 -5.28 8.10 11.65
CA LYS A 81 -5.54 6.73 11.25
C LYS A 81 -4.33 5.83 11.47
N GLU A 82 -3.15 6.20 10.97
CA GLU A 82 -1.93 5.41 11.12
C GLU A 82 -1.54 5.24 12.60
N GLN A 83 -1.55 6.31 13.39
CA GLN A 83 -1.23 6.19 14.83
C GLN A 83 -2.26 5.31 15.55
N SER A 84 -3.55 5.43 15.23
CA SER A 84 -4.61 4.62 15.86
C SER A 84 -4.49 3.14 15.47
N PHE A 85 -4.05 2.86 14.25
CA PHE A 85 -3.76 1.50 13.81
C PHE A 85 -2.73 0.86 14.74
N PHE A 86 -1.60 1.52 14.97
CA PHE A 86 -0.56 0.98 15.86
C PHE A 86 -0.95 1.01 17.35
N ASN A 87 -1.51 2.12 17.84
CA ASN A 87 -1.80 2.30 19.26
C ASN A 87 -2.98 1.46 19.76
N LEU A 88 -3.90 1.08 18.88
CA LEU A 88 -5.12 0.38 19.24
C LEU A 88 -5.24 -0.97 18.55
N PHE A 89 -5.31 -0.98 17.21
CA PHE A 89 -5.55 -2.23 16.46
C PHE A 89 -4.41 -3.24 16.65
N VAL A 90 -3.14 -2.83 16.44
CA VAL A 90 -1.99 -3.73 16.57
C VAL A 90 -1.87 -4.28 17.99
N LYS A 91 -2.03 -3.43 19.02
CA LYS A 91 -1.96 -3.89 20.43
C LYS A 91 -3.05 -4.91 20.77
N ASP A 92 -4.28 -4.67 20.34
CA ASP A 92 -5.37 -5.64 20.54
C ASP A 92 -5.12 -6.95 19.78
N ALA A 93 -4.56 -6.85 18.57
CA ALA A 93 -4.22 -7.99 17.74
C ALA A 93 -3.06 -8.81 18.32
N GLU A 94 -2.04 -8.15 18.88
CA GLU A 94 -0.94 -8.80 19.61
C GLU A 94 -1.50 -9.55 20.80
N HIS A 95 -2.35 -8.89 21.61
CA HIS A 95 -3.00 -9.50 22.77
C HIS A 95 -3.80 -10.76 22.41
N LEU A 96 -4.59 -10.70 21.33
CA LEU A 96 -5.32 -11.87 20.81
C LEU A 96 -4.36 -13.02 20.47
N CYS A 97 -3.25 -12.72 19.79
CA CYS A 97 -2.27 -13.73 19.42
C CYS A 97 -1.56 -14.33 20.66
N GLU A 98 -1.23 -13.50 21.65
CA GLU A 98 -0.65 -13.96 22.91
C GLU A 98 -1.61 -14.82 23.73
N GLU A 99 -2.88 -14.44 23.80
CA GLU A 99 -3.90 -15.23 24.50
C GLU A 99 -4.09 -16.61 23.85
N LYS A 100 -4.15 -16.67 22.52
CA LYS A 100 -4.48 -17.90 21.78
C LYS A 100 -3.30 -18.84 21.59
N VAL A 101 -2.10 -18.30 21.32
CA VAL A 101 -0.91 -19.11 20.96
C VAL A 101 0.35 -18.76 21.75
N GLY A 102 0.26 -17.88 22.75
CA GLY A 102 1.40 -17.50 23.59
C GLY A 102 2.47 -16.67 22.89
N SER A 103 2.15 -16.08 21.73
CA SER A 103 3.13 -15.33 20.93
C SER A 103 2.46 -14.33 19.96
N PRO A 104 2.89 -13.06 19.90
CA PRO A 104 2.38 -12.04 18.98
C PRO A 104 2.89 -12.20 17.55
N LYS A 105 3.78 -13.19 17.31
CA LYS A 105 4.43 -13.39 16.01
C LYS A 105 3.46 -13.48 14.84
N ALA A 106 2.17 -13.78 14.99
CA ALA A 106 1.26 -13.71 13.85
C ALA A 106 1.08 -12.29 13.31
N ILE A 107 1.06 -11.26 14.17
CA ILE A 107 0.81 -9.85 13.78
C ILE A 107 2.05 -8.95 13.81
N GLN A 108 3.21 -9.45 14.29
CA GLN A 108 4.49 -8.76 14.17
C GLN A 108 5.01 -8.77 12.72
N ILE A 109 4.39 -7.93 11.89
CA ILE A 109 4.67 -7.72 10.45
C ILE A 109 4.92 -6.25 10.11
N PHE A 110 4.91 -5.39 11.12
CA PHE A 110 5.08 -3.94 11.04
C PHE A 110 6.27 -3.51 11.90
N PRO A 111 6.88 -2.34 11.65
CA PRO A 111 7.84 -1.76 12.59
C PRO A 111 7.19 -1.52 13.95
N LYS A 112 7.97 -1.65 15.04
CA LYS A 112 7.49 -1.36 16.39
C LYS A 112 7.12 0.11 16.50
N LEU A 113 5.97 0.41 17.10
CA LEU A 113 5.62 1.77 17.54
C LEU A 113 6.24 2.06 18.91
N TRP A 114 6.99 3.16 18.98
CA TRP A 114 7.50 3.72 20.23
C TRP A 114 6.58 4.81 20.79
N TYR A 115 6.05 5.67 19.92
CA TYR A 115 5.18 6.77 20.30
C TYR A 115 4.33 7.20 19.11
N GLY A 116 3.05 7.50 19.34
CA GLY A 116 2.14 7.93 18.28
C GLY A 116 1.07 8.88 18.80
N THR A 117 0.92 10.03 18.15
CA THR A 117 -0.20 10.97 18.30
C THR A 117 -0.72 11.38 16.92
N ASP A 118 -1.74 12.23 16.87
CA ASP A 118 -2.28 12.71 15.60
C ASP A 118 -1.27 13.61 14.83
N GLU A 119 -0.13 13.99 15.42
CA GLU A 119 0.89 14.87 14.84
C GLU A 119 2.26 14.22 14.61
N ILE A 120 2.57 13.12 15.31
CA ILE A 120 3.87 12.47 15.24
C ILE A 120 3.73 10.96 15.42
N ILE A 121 4.48 10.20 14.62
CA ILE A 121 4.60 8.75 14.74
C ILE A 121 6.09 8.40 14.81
N VAL A 122 6.48 7.66 15.83
CA VAL A 122 7.86 7.22 16.10
C VAL A 122 7.89 5.70 16.05
N LEU A 123 8.58 5.17 15.05
CA LEU A 123 8.67 3.75 14.72
C LEU A 123 10.13 3.27 14.84
N ASP A 124 10.35 1.96 14.84
CA ASP A 124 11.67 1.40 14.57
C ASP A 124 12.21 1.88 13.21
N ASN A 125 13.49 2.30 13.18
CA ASN A 125 14.17 2.56 11.92
C ASN A 125 14.61 1.26 11.26
N LEU A 126 13.78 0.72 10.37
CA LEU A 126 14.06 -0.55 9.67
C LEU A 126 15.36 -0.51 8.83
N MET A 127 15.77 0.66 8.33
CA MET A 127 17.01 0.79 7.56
C MET A 127 18.25 0.42 8.39
N SER A 128 18.25 0.78 9.68
CA SER A 128 19.31 0.41 10.62
C SER A 128 19.37 -1.10 10.90
N SER A 129 18.24 -1.77 10.73
CA SER A 129 18.08 -3.22 10.91
C SER A 129 18.30 -4.02 9.61
N GLY A 130 18.92 -3.41 8.59
CA GLY A 130 19.26 -4.11 7.34
C GLY A 130 18.10 -4.24 6.35
N TYR A 131 17.00 -3.52 6.56
CA TYR A 131 15.89 -3.50 5.61
C TYR A 131 16.10 -2.44 4.52
N VAL A 132 15.68 -2.78 3.32
CA VAL A 132 15.78 -1.91 2.13
C VAL A 132 14.44 -1.85 1.40
N MET A 133 14.15 -0.68 0.83
CA MET A 133 13.04 -0.54 -0.12
C MET A 133 13.52 -0.97 -1.50
N LEU A 134 12.73 -1.79 -2.19
CA LEU A 134 13.03 -2.17 -3.57
C LEU A 134 12.56 -1.07 -4.52
N LYS A 135 13.24 -0.93 -5.65
CA LYS A 135 12.82 0.03 -6.70
C LYS A 135 11.50 -0.44 -7.29
N LYS A 136 10.50 0.45 -7.34
CA LYS A 136 9.18 0.12 -7.89
C LYS A 136 9.26 -0.31 -9.36
N GLU A 137 10.19 0.26 -10.11
CA GLU A 137 10.39 -0.02 -11.54
C GLU A 137 10.85 -1.46 -11.80
N ASP A 138 11.53 -2.08 -10.82
CA ASP A 138 12.05 -3.43 -10.98
C ASP A 138 10.95 -4.49 -10.81
N CYS A 139 9.85 -4.14 -10.11
CA CYS A 139 8.80 -5.05 -9.64
C CYS A 139 9.35 -6.28 -8.89
N GLN A 140 8.45 -7.05 -8.29
CA GLN A 140 8.80 -8.21 -7.49
C GLN A 140 8.88 -9.48 -8.31
N ASP A 141 9.92 -10.27 -8.07
CA ASP A 141 9.96 -11.67 -8.50
C ASP A 141 9.04 -12.56 -7.66
N PHE A 142 9.02 -13.86 -7.98
CA PHE A 142 8.16 -14.83 -7.30
C PHE A 142 8.44 -14.93 -5.79
N ASN A 143 9.70 -14.92 -5.38
CA ASN A 143 10.08 -15.11 -3.97
C ASN A 143 9.74 -13.87 -3.15
N GLN A 144 9.99 -12.69 -3.71
CA GLN A 144 9.57 -11.41 -3.12
C GLN A 144 8.05 -11.35 -2.97
N ALA A 145 7.31 -11.68 -4.03
CA ALA A 145 5.85 -11.69 -4.00
C ALA A 145 5.28 -12.67 -2.97
N LYS A 146 5.89 -13.86 -2.86
CA LYS A 146 5.55 -14.84 -1.82
C LYS A 146 5.66 -14.24 -0.41
N MET A 147 6.79 -13.58 -0.09
CA MET A 147 6.99 -12.99 1.25
C MET A 147 5.90 -11.98 1.59
N VAL A 148 5.54 -11.11 0.65
CA VAL A 148 4.49 -10.09 0.85
C VAL A 148 3.11 -10.74 1.04
N LEU A 149 2.75 -11.70 0.19
CA LEU A 149 1.47 -12.42 0.30
C LEU A 149 1.34 -13.13 1.64
N GLU A 150 2.42 -13.68 2.18
CA GLU A 150 2.40 -14.28 3.51
C GLU A 150 2.19 -13.25 4.64
N LYS A 151 2.69 -12.02 4.49
CA LYS A 151 2.45 -10.92 5.46
C LYS A 151 1.02 -10.39 5.37
N LEU A 152 0.49 -10.20 4.15
CA LEU A 152 -0.92 -9.83 3.95
C LEU A 152 -1.85 -10.92 4.50
N ALA A 153 -1.55 -12.20 4.28
CA ALA A 153 -2.30 -13.32 4.83
C ALA A 153 -2.37 -13.28 6.37
N ARG A 154 -1.26 -12.92 7.02
CA ARG A 154 -1.19 -12.76 8.48
C ARG A 154 -2.07 -11.60 8.98
N LEU A 155 -1.98 -10.41 8.37
CA LEU A 155 -2.85 -9.27 8.69
C LEU A 155 -4.33 -9.64 8.54
N HIS A 156 -4.67 -10.22 7.39
CA HIS A 156 -6.04 -10.56 7.02
C HIS A 156 -6.61 -11.64 7.94
N ALA A 157 -5.83 -12.67 8.28
CA ALA A 157 -6.27 -13.73 9.18
C ALA A 157 -6.59 -13.19 10.59
N VAL A 158 -5.67 -12.45 11.20
CA VAL A 158 -5.86 -11.89 12.55
C VAL A 158 -7.03 -10.90 12.58
N SER A 159 -7.10 -9.98 11.62
CA SER A 159 -8.19 -9.01 11.53
C SER A 159 -9.55 -9.68 11.27
N SER A 160 -9.61 -10.75 10.47
CA SER A 160 -10.87 -11.49 10.25
C SER A 160 -11.44 -12.11 11.52
N ILE A 161 -10.57 -12.61 12.42
CA ILE A 161 -10.98 -13.17 13.70
C ILE A 161 -11.50 -12.07 14.62
N MET A 162 -10.80 -10.93 14.66
CA MET A 162 -11.25 -9.76 15.44
C MET A 162 -12.59 -9.22 14.93
N LEU A 163 -12.78 -9.15 13.61
CA LEU A 163 -14.04 -8.76 12.97
C LEU A 163 -15.15 -9.76 13.31
N LYS A 164 -14.89 -11.05 13.22
CA LYS A 164 -15.84 -12.13 13.57
C LYS A 164 -16.26 -12.05 15.04
N ASN A 165 -15.31 -11.87 15.95
CA ASN A 165 -15.56 -11.86 17.40
C ASN A 165 -16.40 -10.64 17.84
N ASN A 166 -16.16 -9.49 17.22
CA ASN A 166 -16.84 -8.24 17.58
C ASN A 166 -18.14 -8.03 16.79
N GLY A 167 -18.21 -8.55 15.57
CA GLY A 167 -19.16 -8.09 14.56
C GLY A 167 -18.71 -6.76 13.94
N VAL A 168 -19.13 -6.50 12.70
CA VAL A 168 -18.68 -5.35 11.90
C VAL A 168 -18.97 -4.02 12.59
N ASP A 169 -20.19 -3.81 13.12
CA ASP A 169 -20.58 -2.53 13.71
C ASP A 169 -19.76 -2.18 14.96
N LYS A 170 -19.57 -3.15 15.86
CA LYS A 170 -18.76 -2.93 17.08
C LYS A 170 -17.28 -2.81 16.75
N PHE A 171 -16.79 -3.52 15.72
CA PHE A 171 -15.44 -3.33 15.23
C PHE A 171 -15.25 -1.89 14.71
N LYS A 172 -16.20 -1.38 13.91
CA LYS A 172 -16.17 -0.01 13.42
C LYS A 172 -16.25 1.01 14.55
N GLU A 173 -17.09 0.77 15.56
CA GLU A 173 -17.17 1.65 16.73
C GLU A 173 -15.84 1.70 17.50
N LYS A 174 -15.24 0.53 17.78
CA LYS A 174 -13.98 0.43 18.52
C LYS A 174 -12.80 1.03 17.73
N TYR A 175 -12.73 0.77 16.43
CA TYR A 175 -11.61 1.16 15.57
C TYR A 175 -11.99 2.30 14.61
N ALA A 176 -12.90 3.20 15.01
CA ALA A 176 -13.47 4.22 14.15
C ALA A 176 -12.41 5.01 13.36
N LYS A 177 -11.37 5.49 14.04
CA LYS A 177 -10.25 6.22 13.39
C LYS A 177 -9.48 5.39 12.36
N VAL A 178 -9.41 4.06 12.55
CA VAL A 178 -8.68 3.15 11.65
C VAL A 178 -9.47 2.87 10.38
N VAL A 179 -10.79 2.82 10.47
CA VAL A 179 -11.67 2.33 9.38
C VAL A 179 -12.47 3.44 8.70
N ILE A 180 -12.28 4.71 9.07
CA ILE A 180 -12.77 5.86 8.30
C ILE A 180 -12.24 5.73 6.88
N GLU A 181 -13.13 5.85 5.90
CA GLU A 181 -12.76 5.82 4.50
C GLU A 181 -12.01 7.10 4.15
N ALA A 182 -10.77 6.94 3.66
CA ALA A 182 -9.93 8.06 3.28
C ALA A 182 -10.33 8.63 1.91
N PHE A 183 -11.08 7.85 1.13
CA PHE A 183 -11.48 8.13 -0.25
C PHE A 183 -12.97 8.48 -0.36
N GLU A 184 -13.48 9.27 0.58
CA GLU A 184 -14.88 9.69 0.61
C GLU A 184 -15.02 11.21 0.50
N GLY A 185 -16.14 11.66 -0.08
CA GLY A 185 -16.51 13.07 -0.13
C GLY A 185 -16.31 13.74 -1.50
N GLU A 186 -17.08 14.79 -1.73
CA GLU A 186 -17.14 15.52 -3.00
C GLU A 186 -15.79 16.14 -3.38
N SER A 187 -15.02 16.64 -2.40
CA SER A 187 -13.68 17.21 -2.61
C SER A 187 -12.71 16.17 -3.19
N PHE A 188 -12.67 14.98 -2.58
CA PHE A 188 -11.81 13.89 -3.02
C PHE A 188 -12.22 13.37 -4.41
N GLU A 189 -13.52 13.19 -4.65
CA GLU A 189 -14.04 12.76 -5.96
C GLU A 189 -13.70 13.78 -7.07
N ASN A 190 -13.91 15.08 -6.82
CA ASN A 190 -13.61 16.13 -7.78
C ASN A 190 -12.11 16.19 -8.14
N MET A 191 -11.23 15.81 -7.22
CA MET A 191 -9.79 15.74 -7.45
C MET A 191 -9.38 14.45 -8.19
N MET A 192 -9.87 13.29 -7.73
CA MET A 192 -9.38 12.00 -8.23
C MET A 192 -10.06 11.56 -9.52
N SER A 193 -11.35 11.85 -9.70
CA SER A 193 -12.09 11.41 -10.89
C SER A 193 -11.44 11.86 -12.21
N PRO A 194 -11.01 13.13 -12.36
CA PRO A 194 -10.26 13.57 -13.53
C PRO A 194 -8.93 12.82 -13.75
N MET A 195 -8.24 12.41 -12.68
CA MET A 195 -6.95 11.69 -12.79
C MET A 195 -7.13 10.29 -13.41
N TYR A 196 -8.18 9.57 -13.01
CA TYR A 196 -8.52 8.27 -13.61
C TYR A 196 -8.85 8.42 -15.10
N ASP A 197 -9.68 9.41 -15.43
CA ASP A 197 -10.08 9.69 -16.81
C ASP A 197 -8.89 10.07 -17.68
N ASN A 198 -7.98 10.91 -17.16
CA ASN A 198 -6.78 11.31 -17.88
C ASN A 198 -5.83 10.13 -18.11
N SER A 199 -5.69 9.24 -17.12
CA SER A 199 -4.91 8.01 -17.25
C SER A 199 -5.46 7.11 -18.36
N LEU A 200 -6.78 6.93 -18.41
CA LEU A 200 -7.44 6.18 -19.49
C LEU A 200 -7.26 6.83 -20.86
N ARG A 201 -7.40 8.16 -20.95
CA ARG A 201 -7.18 8.89 -22.21
C ARG A 201 -5.74 8.73 -22.71
N THR A 202 -4.77 8.76 -21.80
CA THR A 202 -3.35 8.48 -22.09
C THR A 202 -3.17 7.08 -22.67
N ILE A 203 -3.74 6.06 -22.02
CA ILE A 203 -3.71 4.68 -22.50
C ILE A 203 -4.37 4.54 -23.88
N ILE A 204 -5.57 5.11 -24.06
CA ILE A 204 -6.29 5.11 -25.34
C ILE A 204 -5.42 5.72 -26.43
N LYS A 205 -4.73 6.82 -26.15
CA LYS A 205 -3.85 7.49 -27.11
C LYS A 205 -2.65 6.61 -27.48
N ILE A 206 -2.01 5.98 -26.51
CA ILE A 206 -0.88 5.06 -26.75
C ILE A 206 -1.35 3.91 -27.64
N LEU A 207 -2.47 3.28 -27.31
CA LEU A 207 -3.06 2.20 -28.12
C LEU A 207 -3.45 2.67 -29.52
N GLN A 208 -4.02 3.87 -29.67
CA GLN A 208 -4.38 4.41 -30.98
C GLN A 208 -3.18 4.52 -31.93
N ASN A 209 -2.00 4.84 -31.41
CA ASN A 209 -0.77 5.00 -32.19
C ASN A 209 0.02 3.70 -32.39
N ASN A 210 -0.43 2.57 -31.82
CA ASN A 210 0.28 1.30 -31.88
C ASN A 210 -0.66 0.18 -32.35
N ASP A 211 -0.56 -0.19 -33.63
CA ASP A 211 -1.41 -1.23 -34.22
C ASP A 211 -0.89 -2.64 -33.90
N MET A 212 -1.70 -3.46 -33.22
CA MET A 212 -1.35 -4.79 -32.72
C MET A 212 -2.59 -5.62 -32.32
N PRO A 213 -2.48 -6.96 -32.21
CA PRO A 213 -3.58 -7.82 -31.77
C PRO A 213 -4.13 -7.40 -30.40
N GLY A 214 -5.45 -7.54 -30.19
CA GLY A 214 -6.13 -7.19 -28.94
C GLY A 214 -6.39 -5.70 -28.72
N ARG A 215 -5.72 -4.82 -29.49
CA ARG A 215 -5.83 -3.35 -29.38
C ARG A 215 -7.26 -2.84 -29.48
N ASP A 216 -8.02 -3.24 -30.50
CA ASP A 216 -9.33 -2.65 -30.75
C ASP A 216 -10.35 -3.01 -29.66
N ALA A 217 -10.28 -4.23 -29.13
CA ALA A 217 -11.09 -4.65 -27.99
C ALA A 217 -10.73 -3.87 -26.71
N ALA A 218 -9.44 -3.71 -26.43
CA ALA A 218 -8.97 -2.90 -25.32
C ALA A 218 -9.39 -1.42 -25.46
N LEU A 219 -9.28 -0.85 -26.67
CA LEU A 219 -9.74 0.51 -26.97
C LEU A 219 -11.23 0.69 -26.73
N GLU A 220 -12.06 -0.25 -27.18
CA GLU A 220 -13.50 -0.22 -26.94
C GLU A 220 -13.81 -0.24 -25.44
N TYR A 221 -13.17 -1.15 -24.70
CA TYR A 221 -13.30 -1.23 -23.25
C TYR A 221 -12.90 0.09 -22.58
N PHE A 222 -11.69 0.60 -22.79
CA PHE A 222 -11.23 1.82 -22.11
C PHE A 222 -12.10 3.03 -22.44
N LYS A 223 -12.53 3.21 -23.70
CA LYS A 223 -13.45 4.29 -24.08
C LYS A 223 -14.77 4.22 -23.33
N SER A 224 -15.27 3.01 -23.04
CA SER A 224 -16.54 2.83 -22.32
C SER A 224 -16.47 3.19 -20.83
N TYR A 225 -15.26 3.23 -20.26
CA TYR A 225 -14.96 3.53 -18.86
C TYR A 225 -14.56 4.99 -18.62
N VAL A 226 -14.22 5.76 -19.66
CA VAL A 226 -14.00 7.21 -19.54
C VAL A 226 -15.26 7.88 -18.98
N GLY A 227 -15.10 8.68 -17.93
CA GLY A 227 -16.15 9.35 -17.17
C GLY A 227 -16.81 8.48 -16.11
N LYS A 228 -16.39 7.21 -15.96
CA LYS A 228 -17.00 6.23 -15.03
C LYS A 228 -15.98 5.49 -14.17
N ALA A 229 -14.71 5.50 -14.58
CA ALA A 229 -13.66 4.67 -14.00
C ALA A 229 -13.53 4.87 -12.49
N PHE A 230 -13.43 6.12 -12.03
CA PHE A 230 -13.30 6.41 -10.61
C PHE A 230 -14.44 5.80 -9.78
N ARG A 231 -15.70 6.04 -10.17
CA ARG A 231 -16.85 5.52 -9.43
C ARG A 231 -16.87 3.99 -9.43
N GLN A 232 -16.55 3.35 -10.55
CA GLN A 232 -16.48 1.88 -10.60
C GLN A 232 -15.37 1.28 -9.73
N VAL A 233 -14.25 1.98 -9.59
CA VAL A 233 -13.16 1.58 -8.69
C VAL A 233 -13.60 1.73 -7.24
N MET A 234 -14.26 2.84 -6.89
CA MET A 234 -14.78 3.06 -5.53
C MET A 234 -15.89 2.07 -5.18
N ASP A 235 -16.83 1.78 -6.08
CA ASP A 235 -17.90 0.78 -5.87
C ASP A 235 -17.33 -0.62 -5.62
N THR A 236 -16.09 -0.90 -6.08
CA THR A 236 -15.43 -2.18 -5.83
C THR A 236 -14.96 -2.33 -4.37
N LEU A 237 -14.72 -1.21 -3.68
CA LEU A 237 -14.31 -1.18 -2.28
C LEU A 237 -15.48 -1.46 -1.32
N GLU A 238 -16.70 -1.21 -1.77
CA GLU A 238 -17.89 -1.56 -1.00
C GLU A 238 -17.98 -3.07 -0.83
N TYR A 239 -18.43 -3.51 0.35
CA TYR A 239 -18.67 -4.92 0.62
C TYR A 239 -20.17 -5.19 0.80
N ASP A 240 -20.61 -6.36 0.32
CA ASP A 240 -22.02 -6.76 0.28
C ASP A 240 -22.27 -8.14 0.88
N THR A 241 -23.53 -8.59 0.87
CA THR A 241 -23.93 -9.90 1.41
C THR A 241 -23.37 -11.09 0.64
N GLY A 242 -22.81 -10.87 -0.56
CA GLY A 242 -22.08 -11.86 -1.34
C GLY A 242 -20.64 -12.06 -0.88
N ASP A 243 -20.10 -11.15 -0.06
CA ASP A 243 -18.73 -11.23 0.44
C ASP A 243 -18.64 -12.17 1.65
N LYS A 244 -17.91 -13.28 1.48
CA LYS A 244 -17.78 -14.34 2.51
C LYS A 244 -16.82 -13.99 3.64
N LEU A 245 -15.88 -13.08 3.37
CA LEU A 245 -14.83 -12.71 4.28
C LEU A 245 -14.56 -11.21 4.20
N LEU A 246 -14.60 -10.57 5.37
CA LEU A 246 -14.12 -9.21 5.56
C LEU A 246 -12.86 -9.25 6.41
N VAL A 247 -11.91 -8.39 6.04
CA VAL A 247 -10.62 -8.24 6.70
C VAL A 247 -10.34 -6.76 6.90
N LEU A 248 -9.38 -6.43 7.75
CA LEU A 248 -8.75 -5.12 7.70
C LEU A 248 -7.64 -5.18 6.66
N ASN A 249 -7.88 -4.55 5.52
CA ASN A 249 -6.88 -4.37 4.48
C ASN A 249 -5.82 -3.36 4.92
N HIS A 250 -4.60 -3.55 4.43
CA HIS A 250 -3.55 -2.54 4.43
C HIS A 250 -4.02 -1.27 3.70
N GLY A 251 -4.75 -1.45 2.59
CA GLY A 251 -5.36 -0.37 1.81
C GLY A 251 -4.41 0.35 0.85
N ASP A 252 -3.10 0.15 1.00
CA ASP A 252 -2.05 0.64 0.09
C ASP A 252 -0.90 -0.37 0.00
N ALA A 253 -1.22 -1.63 -0.28
CA ALA A 253 -0.23 -2.72 -0.37
C ALA A 253 0.53 -2.71 -1.72
N TRP A 254 1.48 -1.79 -1.88
CA TRP A 254 2.37 -1.71 -3.05
C TRP A 254 3.86 -1.61 -2.67
N ASN A 255 4.75 -1.74 -3.66
CA ASN A 255 6.21 -1.82 -3.47
C ASN A 255 6.80 -0.77 -2.52
N ASN A 256 6.32 0.48 -2.58
CA ASN A 256 6.88 1.57 -1.77
C ASN A 256 6.50 1.47 -0.29
N ASN A 257 5.55 0.61 0.05
CA ASN A 257 5.10 0.36 1.42
C ASN A 257 5.62 -0.99 1.95
N MET A 258 6.71 -1.49 1.36
CA MET A 258 7.32 -2.77 1.68
C MET A 258 8.83 -2.59 1.87
N MET A 259 9.32 -2.93 3.05
CA MET A 259 10.75 -2.96 3.35
C MET A 259 11.21 -4.41 3.47
N PHE A 260 12.19 -4.81 2.67
CA PHE A 260 12.73 -6.16 2.63
C PHE A 260 14.03 -6.26 3.43
N HIS A 261 14.13 -7.22 4.34
CA HIS A 261 15.38 -7.49 5.03
C HIS A 261 16.37 -8.13 4.06
N LYS A 262 17.61 -7.63 4.08
CA LYS A 262 18.70 -8.20 3.29
C LYS A 262 19.69 -8.88 4.24
N CYS A 263 19.71 -10.21 4.20
CA CYS A 263 20.65 -11.02 4.97
C CYS A 263 22.10 -10.58 4.68
N THR A 264 22.85 -10.24 5.73
CA THR A 264 24.24 -9.75 5.59
C THR A 264 25.20 -10.83 5.10
N GLU A 265 24.94 -12.09 5.44
CA GLU A 265 25.79 -13.22 5.08
C GLU A 265 25.57 -13.69 3.63
N SER A 266 24.30 -13.84 3.22
CA SER A 266 23.95 -14.38 1.90
C SER A 266 23.65 -13.32 0.84
N GLY A 267 23.32 -12.10 1.27
CA GLY A 267 22.79 -11.04 0.41
C GLY A 267 21.35 -11.28 -0.09
N ALA A 268 20.73 -12.40 0.28
CA ALA A 268 19.36 -12.75 -0.10
C ALA A 268 18.34 -11.96 0.73
N LEU A 269 17.15 -11.77 0.15
CA LEU A 269 16.01 -11.25 0.89
C LEU A 269 15.33 -12.41 1.61
N ASP A 270 15.13 -12.26 2.92
CA ASP A 270 14.63 -13.33 3.80
C ASP A 270 13.47 -12.89 4.72
N ASP A 271 13.14 -11.60 4.76
CA ASP A 271 11.93 -11.08 5.40
C ASP A 271 11.40 -9.82 4.70
N VAL A 272 10.15 -9.46 5.01
CA VAL A 272 9.53 -8.20 4.60
C VAL A 272 8.66 -7.63 5.72
N MET A 273 8.73 -6.32 5.91
CA MET A 273 7.82 -5.56 6.77
C MET A 273 6.91 -4.67 5.92
N LEU A 274 5.66 -4.59 6.35
CA LEU A 274 4.68 -3.66 5.79
C LEU A 274 4.78 -2.34 6.56
N ILE A 275 4.67 -1.22 5.85
CA ILE A 275 4.71 0.13 6.43
C ILE A 275 3.58 0.97 5.84
N ASP A 276 3.30 2.11 6.47
CA ASP A 276 2.32 3.09 5.98
C ASP A 276 0.87 2.58 5.89
N LEU A 277 0.20 2.55 7.05
CA LEU A 277 -1.15 2.02 7.22
C LEU A 277 -2.22 3.13 7.21
N GLN A 278 -1.89 4.27 6.60
CA GLN A 278 -2.70 5.48 6.64
C GLN A 278 -4.04 5.38 5.90
N VAL A 279 -4.22 4.36 5.04
CA VAL A 279 -5.46 4.13 4.28
C VAL A 279 -6.06 2.73 4.49
N ALA A 280 -5.73 2.07 5.62
CA ALA A 280 -6.32 0.79 6.02
C ALA A 280 -7.86 0.83 6.02
N ARG A 281 -8.53 -0.25 5.64
CA ARG A 281 -10.01 -0.25 5.51
C ARG A 281 -10.60 -1.63 5.69
N ILE A 282 -11.89 -1.69 5.96
CA ILE A 282 -12.62 -2.96 5.92
C ILE A 282 -13.07 -3.21 4.49
N ALA A 283 -12.52 -4.24 3.87
CA ALA A 283 -13.02 -4.78 2.60
C ALA A 283 -12.70 -6.28 2.54
N THR A 284 -12.89 -6.88 1.36
CA THR A 284 -12.47 -8.26 1.13
C THR A 284 -10.96 -8.33 0.92
N PRO A 285 -10.30 -9.46 1.22
CA PRO A 285 -8.85 -9.58 1.04
C PRO A 285 -8.39 -9.30 -0.39
N SER A 286 -9.26 -9.52 -1.38
CA SER A 286 -8.96 -9.35 -2.79
C SER A 286 -8.65 -7.90 -3.20
N VAL A 287 -9.05 -6.91 -2.42
CA VAL A 287 -8.69 -5.51 -2.67
C VAL A 287 -7.18 -5.32 -2.58
N ASP A 288 -6.55 -5.66 -1.45
CA ASP A 288 -5.09 -5.61 -1.32
C ASP A 288 -4.38 -6.58 -2.26
N LEU A 289 -4.91 -7.81 -2.42
CA LEU A 289 -4.27 -8.81 -3.28
C LEU A 289 -4.20 -8.35 -4.72
N SER A 290 -5.30 -7.82 -5.26
CA SER A 290 -5.32 -7.33 -6.63
C SER A 290 -4.43 -6.11 -6.79
N TYR A 291 -4.48 -5.17 -5.85
CA TYR A 291 -3.65 -3.98 -5.88
C TYR A 291 -2.16 -4.35 -5.88
N PHE A 292 -1.74 -5.22 -4.97
CA PHE A 292 -0.37 -5.70 -4.89
C PHE A 292 0.07 -6.43 -6.16
N LEU A 293 -0.71 -7.42 -6.62
CA LEU A 293 -0.34 -8.24 -7.78
C LEU A 293 -0.21 -7.38 -9.04
N PHE A 294 -1.15 -6.47 -9.30
CA PHE A 294 -1.12 -5.66 -10.52
C PHE A 294 -0.04 -4.56 -10.50
N THR A 295 0.23 -3.94 -9.35
CA THR A 295 1.17 -2.81 -9.26
C THR A 295 2.61 -3.19 -8.99
N SER A 296 2.83 -4.31 -8.30
CA SER A 296 4.10 -4.57 -7.65
C SER A 296 4.78 -5.86 -8.10
N VAL A 297 4.03 -6.84 -8.61
CA VAL A 297 4.59 -8.12 -9.09
C VAL A 297 4.89 -8.05 -10.58
N LYS A 298 6.05 -8.59 -10.99
CA LYS A 298 6.45 -8.67 -12.41
C LYS A 298 5.33 -9.31 -13.24
N PRO A 299 4.89 -8.70 -14.35
CA PRO A 299 3.77 -9.23 -15.14
C PRO A 299 3.93 -10.69 -15.57
N GLY A 300 5.15 -11.09 -15.99
CA GLY A 300 5.44 -12.47 -16.34
C GLY A 300 5.26 -13.45 -15.17
N VAL A 301 5.76 -13.09 -13.99
CA VAL A 301 5.60 -13.89 -12.75
C VAL A 301 4.13 -13.99 -12.37
N ARG A 302 3.40 -12.87 -12.40
CA ARG A 302 1.97 -12.85 -12.07
C ARG A 302 1.18 -13.75 -13.01
N ARG A 303 1.34 -13.63 -14.33
CA ARG A 303 0.62 -14.43 -15.33
C ARG A 303 0.95 -15.92 -15.23
N GLU A 304 2.23 -16.27 -15.06
CA GLU A 304 2.68 -17.66 -15.01
C GLU A 304 2.29 -18.34 -13.70
N HIS A 305 2.36 -17.62 -12.57
CA HIS A 305 2.25 -18.20 -11.24
C HIS A 305 1.03 -17.74 -10.44
N PHE A 306 0.05 -17.06 -11.05
CA PHE A 306 -1.13 -16.51 -10.38
C PHE A 306 -1.76 -17.48 -9.37
N ASN A 307 -2.16 -18.67 -9.83
CA ASN A 307 -2.81 -19.67 -8.96
C ASN A 307 -1.90 -20.12 -7.81
N THR A 308 -0.59 -20.21 -8.04
CA THR A 308 0.39 -20.59 -7.00
C THR A 308 0.53 -19.49 -5.97
N LEU A 309 0.62 -18.23 -6.40
CA LEU A 309 0.69 -17.05 -5.52
C LEU A 309 -0.59 -16.92 -4.67
N MET A 310 -1.76 -17.04 -5.29
CA MET A 310 -3.04 -17.03 -4.57
C MET A 310 -3.14 -18.19 -3.57
N LYS A 311 -2.63 -19.37 -3.93
CA LYS A 311 -2.63 -20.54 -3.05
C LYS A 311 -1.69 -20.34 -1.85
N ILE A 312 -0.51 -19.74 -2.06
CA ILE A 312 0.41 -19.35 -0.97
C ILE A 312 -0.29 -18.44 0.03
N TYR A 313 -0.98 -17.40 -0.46
CA TYR A 313 -1.77 -16.51 0.41
C TYR A 313 -2.82 -17.30 1.19
N TYR A 314 -3.63 -18.11 0.49
CA TYR A 314 -4.72 -18.87 1.10
C TYR A 314 -4.23 -19.86 2.15
N ASP A 315 -3.18 -20.62 1.86
CA ASP A 315 -2.63 -21.62 2.78
C ASP A 315 -2.03 -20.95 4.02
N LYS A 316 -1.34 -19.81 3.84
CA LYS A 316 -0.84 -19.03 4.99
C LYS A 316 -1.99 -18.46 5.81
N PHE A 317 -3.04 -17.94 5.17
CA PHE A 317 -4.22 -17.42 5.86
C PHE A 317 -4.86 -18.52 6.72
N CYS A 318 -5.12 -19.69 6.12
CA CYS A 318 -5.72 -20.84 6.81
C CYS A 318 -4.83 -21.30 7.96
N GLN A 319 -3.51 -21.39 7.74
CA GLN A 319 -2.54 -21.75 8.77
C GLN A 319 -2.65 -20.81 9.98
N VAL A 320 -2.72 -19.49 9.77
CA VAL A 320 -2.80 -18.50 10.86
C VAL A 320 -4.14 -18.61 11.57
N VAL A 321 -5.26 -18.68 10.85
CA VAL A 321 -6.60 -18.80 11.45
C VAL A 321 -6.71 -20.07 12.30
N THR A 322 -6.27 -21.22 11.78
CA THR A 322 -6.24 -22.48 12.52
C THR A 322 -5.32 -22.43 13.72
N SER A 323 -4.15 -21.78 13.61
CA SER A 323 -3.27 -21.61 14.78
C SER A 323 -3.94 -20.83 15.91
N LEU A 324 -4.82 -19.88 15.58
CA LEU A 324 -5.56 -19.06 16.56
C LEU A 324 -6.86 -19.72 17.05
N GLY A 325 -7.09 -20.99 16.70
CA GLY A 325 -8.19 -21.81 17.19
C GLY A 325 -9.50 -21.66 16.39
N GLU A 326 -9.44 -21.13 15.18
CA GLU A 326 -10.59 -20.92 14.30
C GLU A 326 -10.50 -21.76 13.02
N GLU A 327 -11.62 -22.00 12.35
CA GLU A 327 -11.66 -22.67 11.05
C GLU A 327 -11.61 -21.64 9.90
N ALA A 328 -11.04 -22.04 8.76
CA ALA A 328 -11.01 -21.21 7.57
C ALA A 328 -12.44 -20.87 7.12
N PRO A 329 -12.81 -19.58 6.97
CA PRO A 329 -14.19 -19.19 6.71
C PRO A 329 -14.62 -19.31 5.25
N PHE A 330 -13.72 -19.75 4.35
CA PHE A 330 -13.95 -19.82 2.89
C PHE A 330 -13.02 -20.84 2.22
N SER A 331 -13.42 -21.32 1.05
CA SER A 331 -12.61 -22.19 0.19
C SER A 331 -11.64 -21.41 -0.70
N PHE A 332 -10.67 -22.11 -1.30
CA PHE A 332 -9.76 -21.49 -2.26
C PHE A 332 -10.50 -20.99 -3.52
N GLU A 333 -11.53 -21.72 -3.96
CA GLU A 333 -12.37 -21.35 -5.08
C GLU A 333 -13.19 -20.08 -4.77
N GLU A 334 -13.71 -19.95 -3.54
CA GLU A 334 -14.39 -18.74 -3.09
C GLU A 334 -13.45 -17.53 -3.08
N LEU A 335 -12.15 -17.72 -2.74
CA LEU A 335 -11.14 -16.67 -2.87
C LEU A 335 -10.98 -16.20 -4.32
N LEU A 336 -10.85 -17.15 -5.26
CA LEU A 336 -10.65 -16.83 -6.66
C LEU A 336 -11.88 -16.15 -7.27
N HIS A 337 -13.07 -16.56 -6.85
CA HIS A 337 -14.32 -15.91 -7.23
C HIS A 337 -14.39 -14.46 -6.69
N ASP A 338 -14.04 -14.23 -5.42
CA ASP A 338 -13.94 -12.88 -4.85
C ASP A 338 -12.89 -12.04 -5.57
N TYR A 339 -11.72 -12.61 -5.87
CA TYR A 339 -10.67 -11.94 -6.64
C TYR A 339 -11.16 -11.54 -8.03
N GLY A 340 -11.88 -12.41 -8.74
CA GLY A 340 -12.53 -12.07 -10.00
C GLY A 340 -13.47 -10.87 -9.86
N ARG A 341 -14.26 -10.79 -8.78
CA ARG A 341 -15.18 -9.67 -8.52
C ARG A 341 -14.42 -8.37 -8.21
N LYS A 342 -13.40 -8.43 -7.36
CA LYS A 342 -12.76 -7.26 -6.74
C LYS A 342 -11.46 -6.81 -7.42
N SER A 343 -10.92 -7.60 -8.35
CA SER A 343 -9.71 -7.26 -9.11
C SER A 343 -9.81 -6.00 -9.97
N VAL A 344 -11.03 -5.47 -10.16
CA VAL A 344 -11.26 -4.16 -10.79
C VAL A 344 -10.44 -3.08 -10.08
N TYR A 345 -10.36 -3.11 -8.75
CA TYR A 345 -9.61 -2.14 -7.97
C TYR A 345 -8.13 -2.14 -8.35
N GLY A 346 -7.43 -3.27 -8.16
CA GLY A 346 -6.01 -3.36 -8.47
C GLY A 346 -5.68 -3.14 -9.95
N TYR A 347 -6.56 -3.57 -10.85
CA TYR A 347 -6.39 -3.35 -12.28
C TYR A 347 -6.38 -1.85 -12.62
N PHE A 348 -7.39 -1.10 -12.20
CA PHE A 348 -7.44 0.34 -12.49
C PHE A 348 -6.37 1.12 -11.75
N MET A 349 -6.04 0.74 -10.51
CA MET A 349 -4.91 1.33 -9.79
C MET A 349 -3.60 1.14 -10.54
N ALA A 350 -3.35 -0.03 -11.12
CA ALA A 350 -2.15 -0.23 -11.94
C ALA A 350 -2.18 0.56 -13.25
N LEU A 351 -3.34 0.76 -13.85
CA LEU A 351 -3.47 1.61 -15.04
C LEU A 351 -3.19 3.09 -14.73
N THR A 352 -3.63 3.60 -13.58
CA THR A 352 -3.37 4.98 -13.17
C THR A 352 -1.93 5.17 -12.73
N SER A 353 -1.38 4.27 -11.91
CA SER A 353 0.01 4.38 -11.41
C SER A 353 1.07 4.14 -12.49
N ASN A 354 0.78 3.34 -13.52
CA ASN A 354 1.74 3.00 -14.58
C ASN A 354 1.44 3.67 -15.93
N CYS A 355 0.59 4.71 -15.98
CA CYS A 355 0.31 5.42 -17.21
C CYS A 355 1.56 6.19 -17.70
N ALA A 356 2.33 5.58 -18.61
CA ALA A 356 3.51 6.18 -19.24
C ALA A 356 4.48 6.89 -18.26
N PRO A 357 5.17 6.14 -17.37
CA PRO A 357 6.05 6.72 -16.35
C PRO A 357 7.11 7.67 -16.93
N GLY A 358 7.60 7.40 -18.15
CA GLY A 358 8.52 8.30 -18.85
C GLY A 358 7.90 9.65 -19.25
N ALA A 359 6.61 9.69 -19.59
CA ALA A 359 5.90 10.94 -19.87
C ALA A 359 5.58 11.69 -18.57
N MET A 360 5.22 10.97 -17.49
CA MET A 360 4.98 11.57 -16.18
C MET A 360 6.25 12.21 -15.59
N ALA A 361 7.43 11.62 -15.82
CA ALA A 361 8.70 12.20 -15.38
C ALA A 361 9.05 13.54 -16.06
N GLU A 362 8.40 13.89 -17.17
CA GLU A 362 8.56 15.19 -17.84
C GLU A 362 7.54 16.23 -17.35
N MET A 363 6.60 15.85 -16.48
CA MET A 363 5.59 16.75 -15.93
C MET A 363 6.18 17.58 -14.79
N ASP A 364 6.11 18.90 -14.94
CA ASP A 364 6.45 19.87 -13.89
C ASP A 364 5.16 20.50 -13.36
N PHE A 365 4.57 19.85 -12.35
CA PHE A 365 3.28 20.26 -11.79
C PHE A 365 3.30 21.68 -11.20
N GLU A 366 4.45 22.19 -10.76
CA GLU A 366 4.58 23.57 -10.26
C GLU A 366 4.42 24.62 -11.36
N LYS A 367 4.66 24.24 -12.62
CA LYS A 367 4.55 25.11 -13.79
C LYS A 367 3.28 24.90 -14.60
N MET A 368 2.45 23.93 -14.24
CA MET A 368 1.19 23.65 -14.92
C MET A 368 0.09 24.61 -14.45
N ASP A 369 -0.90 24.83 -15.32
CA ASP A 369 -2.06 25.65 -14.97
C ASP A 369 -2.91 24.88 -13.94
N PRO A 370 -3.25 25.49 -12.78
CA PRO A 370 -4.04 24.81 -11.76
C PRO A 370 -5.51 24.57 -12.19
N GLU A 371 -5.97 25.18 -13.27
CA GLU A 371 -7.29 24.90 -13.85
C GLU A 371 -7.32 23.49 -14.46
N VAL A 372 -8.19 22.61 -13.92
CA VAL A 372 -8.27 21.18 -14.28
C VAL A 372 -8.37 20.93 -15.79
N SER A 373 -9.15 21.74 -16.51
CA SER A 373 -9.33 21.64 -17.96
C SER A 373 -8.00 21.80 -18.73
N LYS A 374 -7.23 22.85 -18.40
CA LYS A 374 -5.94 23.17 -19.01
C LYS A 374 -4.84 22.23 -18.56
N LEU A 375 -4.88 21.80 -17.29
CA LEU A 375 -3.97 20.77 -16.78
C LEU A 375 -4.06 19.50 -17.62
N ILE A 376 -5.29 19.02 -17.90
CA ILE A 376 -5.53 17.84 -18.73
C ILE A 376 -4.99 18.03 -20.17
N GLU A 377 -5.20 19.21 -20.76
CA GLU A 377 -4.65 19.53 -22.09
C GLU A 377 -3.12 19.51 -22.11
N GLN A 378 -2.48 20.12 -21.10
CA GLN A 378 -1.02 20.15 -20.96
C GLN A 378 -0.45 18.74 -20.77
N MET A 379 -1.04 17.93 -19.88
CA MET A 379 -0.64 16.54 -19.68
C MET A 379 -0.77 15.73 -20.97
N SER A 380 -1.90 15.88 -21.68
CA SER A 380 -2.12 15.19 -22.96
C SER A 380 -1.08 15.55 -24.01
N ALA A 381 -0.70 16.84 -24.10
CA ALA A 381 0.33 17.30 -25.04
C ALA A 381 1.72 16.73 -24.72
N ILE A 382 2.08 16.62 -23.43
CA ILE A 382 3.34 16.02 -22.97
C ILE A 382 3.38 14.54 -23.36
N VAL A 383 2.31 13.79 -23.07
CA VAL A 383 2.19 12.38 -23.45
C VAL A 383 2.35 12.20 -24.96
N GLU A 384 1.68 13.01 -25.78
CA GLU A 384 1.82 12.94 -27.23
C GLU A 384 3.24 13.21 -27.72
N SER A 385 3.87 14.23 -27.17
CA SER A 385 5.27 14.58 -27.47
C SER A 385 6.20 13.44 -27.08
N TRP A 386 5.99 12.84 -25.91
CA TRP A 386 6.80 11.73 -25.41
C TRP A 386 6.64 10.47 -26.26
N VAL A 387 5.41 10.08 -26.61
CA VAL A 387 5.13 8.90 -27.46
C VAL A 387 5.79 9.05 -28.83
N LYS A 388 5.75 10.25 -29.42
CA LYS A 388 6.42 10.52 -30.71
C LYS A 388 7.95 10.41 -30.62
N ARG A 389 8.53 10.78 -29.49
CA ARG A 389 9.98 10.71 -29.25
C ARG A 389 10.45 9.31 -28.83
N ASN A 390 9.57 8.48 -28.26
CA ASN A 390 9.90 7.16 -27.70
C ASN A 390 8.97 6.07 -28.25
N PRO A 391 8.99 5.81 -29.58
CA PRO A 391 8.03 4.90 -30.21
C PRO A 391 8.17 3.44 -29.74
N ASP A 392 9.39 2.97 -29.45
CA ASP A 392 9.63 1.60 -29.00
C ASP A 392 9.11 1.38 -27.57
N GLU A 393 9.35 2.33 -26.67
CA GLU A 393 8.80 2.31 -25.30
C GLU A 393 7.27 2.43 -25.32
N ALA A 394 6.72 3.31 -26.15
CA ALA A 394 5.26 3.42 -26.31
C ALA A 394 4.64 2.11 -26.81
N ARG A 395 5.31 1.41 -27.73
CA ARG A 395 4.88 0.08 -28.20
C ARG A 395 4.91 -0.95 -27.08
N LYS A 396 5.98 -1.01 -26.28
CA LYS A 396 6.05 -1.92 -25.12
C LYS A 396 4.93 -1.67 -24.11
N ILE A 397 4.63 -0.39 -23.84
CA ILE A 397 3.51 0.00 -22.96
C ILE A 397 2.17 -0.46 -23.55
N ALA A 398 1.95 -0.28 -24.85
CA ALA A 398 0.75 -0.76 -25.53
C ALA A 398 0.59 -2.28 -25.42
N GLU A 399 1.65 -3.05 -25.71
CA GLU A 399 1.64 -4.52 -25.62
C GLU A 399 1.33 -4.98 -24.20
N GLU A 400 2.01 -4.43 -23.20
CA GLU A 400 1.81 -4.80 -21.80
C GLU A 400 0.42 -4.39 -21.28
N THR A 401 -0.14 -3.26 -21.74
CA THR A 401 -1.51 -2.85 -21.42
C THR A 401 -2.53 -3.86 -21.94
N ILE A 402 -2.36 -4.35 -23.16
CA ILE A 402 -3.27 -5.33 -23.76
C ILE A 402 -3.17 -6.66 -23.01
N PHE A 403 -1.96 -7.15 -22.74
CA PHE A 403 -1.80 -8.40 -21.99
C PHE A 403 -2.35 -8.30 -20.56
N CYS A 404 -2.15 -7.15 -19.89
CA CYS A 404 -2.74 -6.90 -18.58
C CYS A 404 -4.28 -6.86 -18.65
N HIS A 405 -4.85 -6.28 -19.71
CA HIS A 405 -6.30 -6.27 -19.93
C HIS A 405 -6.87 -7.67 -20.17
N GLU A 406 -6.24 -8.47 -21.02
CA GLU A 406 -6.65 -9.86 -21.29
C GLU A 406 -6.57 -10.72 -20.03
N GLU A 407 -5.51 -10.56 -19.25
CA GLU A 407 -5.31 -11.19 -17.95
C GLU A 407 -6.46 -10.83 -16.98
N PHE A 408 -6.77 -9.54 -16.85
CA PHE A 408 -7.88 -9.05 -16.03
C PHE A 408 -9.23 -9.66 -16.48
N LEU A 409 -9.52 -9.68 -17.78
CA LEU A 409 -10.73 -10.31 -18.30
C LEU A 409 -10.77 -11.82 -18.01
N GLY A 410 -9.62 -12.49 -17.96
CA GLY A 410 -9.48 -13.87 -17.51
C GLY A 410 -9.97 -14.06 -16.07
N TYR A 411 -9.57 -13.19 -15.15
CA TYR A 411 -10.04 -13.22 -13.76
C TYR A 411 -11.55 -12.96 -13.66
N ARG A 412 -12.09 -12.05 -14.48
CA ARG A 412 -13.54 -11.78 -14.52
C ARG A 412 -14.36 -12.99 -14.95
N LYS A 413 -13.83 -13.84 -15.81
CA LYS A 413 -14.53 -15.06 -16.26
C LYS A 413 -14.71 -16.10 -15.16
N ILE A 414 -13.86 -16.09 -14.13
CA ILE A 414 -13.99 -16.96 -12.94
C ILE A 414 -15.32 -16.70 -12.22
N VAL A 415 -15.83 -15.46 -12.27
CA VAL A 415 -17.11 -15.08 -11.65
C VAL A 415 -18.31 -15.60 -12.42
N THR A 416 -18.15 -15.80 -13.74
CA THR A 416 -19.25 -16.15 -14.67
C THR A 416 -19.32 -17.64 -15.01
N ALA A 417 -18.32 -18.41 -14.60
CA ALA A 417 -18.22 -19.86 -14.80
C ALA A 417 -18.71 -20.58 -13.55
#